data_AF-A0AA41RYV1-F1
#
_entry.id   AF-A0AA41RYV1-F1
#
_cell.length_a   1.000
_cell.length_b   1.000
_cell.length_c   1.000
_cell.angle_alpha   90.00
_cell.angle_beta   90.00
_cell.angle_gamma   90.00
#
_symmetry.space_group_name_H-M   'P 1'
#
loop_
_entity.id
_entity.type
_entity.pdbx_description
1 polymer ?
#
loop_
_entity_poly.entity_id
_entity_poly.type
_entity_poly.pdbx_seq_one_letter_code
_entity_poly.pdbx_strand_id
1 'polypeptide(L)'
;MATKVELPSRKKGKHQKQIWVPKRKTQETFVLAYPFFFNNRLMGDIVYFFEKEKLKLKGMRLMHVNEKFIENHFKNVGGEPQGEHPRLSWVSYITNRPVIAMIWEGHDAVRRVHEKTSTQEESLFWFDDG
;
A
#
# COMPACT_ATOMS: atom_id res chain seq x y z
N MET A 1 -0.11 8.59 22.96
CA MET A 1 -0.82 9.72 23.58
C MET A 1 -2.32 9.52 23.35
N ALA A 2 -3.14 9.36 24.39
CA ALA A 2 -4.60 9.20 24.26
C ALA A 2 -5.30 10.57 24.18
N THR A 3 -6.45 10.64 23.52
CA THR A 3 -7.26 11.87 23.44
C THR A 3 -8.42 11.79 24.43
N LYS A 4 -8.57 12.83 25.25
CA LYS A 4 -9.65 12.97 26.23
C LYS A 4 -10.95 13.33 25.50
N VAL A 5 -12.01 12.55 25.69
CA VAL A 5 -13.35 12.83 25.15
C VAL A 5 -14.36 12.83 26.29
N GLU A 6 -15.19 13.88 26.37
CA GLU A 6 -16.29 13.99 27.35
C GLU A 6 -17.62 13.71 26.64
N LEU A 7 -18.42 12.78 27.18
CA LEU A 7 -19.75 12.48 26.64
C LEU A 7 -20.78 13.50 27.14
N PRO A 8 -21.72 13.95 26.29
CA PRO A 8 -22.83 14.79 26.73
C PRO A 8 -23.70 14.02 27.74
N SER A 9 -23.83 14.58 28.95
CA SER A 9 -24.58 13.95 30.04
C SER A 9 -26.08 14.07 29.82
N ARG A 10 -26.77 12.93 29.67
CA ARG A 10 -28.23 12.90 29.38
C ARG A 10 -29.12 13.09 30.64
N LYS A 11 -28.58 13.12 31.86
CA LYS A 11 -29.37 13.38 33.10
C LYS A 11 -28.54 14.12 34.16
N LYS A 12 -29.10 15.21 34.71
CA LYS A 12 -28.54 15.94 35.86
C LYS A 12 -28.44 14.98 37.06
N GLY A 13 -27.22 14.76 37.57
CA GLY A 13 -27.00 14.04 38.84
C GLY A 13 -26.25 12.70 38.78
N LYS A 14 -25.49 12.37 37.72
CA LYS A 14 -24.58 11.21 37.76
C LYS A 14 -23.17 11.58 37.30
N HIS A 15 -22.18 11.09 38.06
CA HIS A 15 -20.75 11.27 37.81
C HIS A 15 -20.44 11.10 36.32
N GLN A 16 -19.80 12.11 35.74
CA GLN A 16 -19.42 12.15 34.35
C GLN A 16 -18.31 11.13 34.13
N LYS A 17 -18.63 9.99 33.53
CA LYS A 17 -17.64 8.94 33.21
C LYS A 17 -16.71 9.47 32.14
N GLN A 18 -15.43 9.62 32.50
CA GLN A 18 -14.36 9.91 31.56
C GLN A 18 -13.94 8.62 30.87
N ILE A 19 -13.80 8.65 29.54
CA ILE A 19 -13.33 7.52 28.74
C ILE A 19 -12.06 7.97 28.03
N TRP A 20 -11.01 7.16 28.14
CA TRP A 20 -9.76 7.36 27.42
C TRP A 20 -9.86 6.67 26.06
N VAL A 21 -9.82 7.44 24.98
CA VAL A 21 -9.74 6.87 23.62
C VAL A 21 -8.27 6.86 23.21
N PRO A 22 -7.64 5.69 22.99
CA PRO A 22 -6.28 5.64 22.50
C PRO A 22 -6.23 6.28 21.10
N LYS A 23 -5.31 7.24 20.91
CA LYS A 23 -5.05 7.81 19.59
C LYS A 23 -4.49 6.68 18.73
N ARG A 24 -5.25 6.28 17.70
CA ARG A 24 -4.83 5.26 16.76
C ARG A 24 -3.53 5.73 16.10
N LYS A 25 -2.51 4.87 16.09
CA LYS A 25 -1.21 5.18 15.46
C LYS A 25 -1.45 5.23 13.95
N THR A 26 -1.13 6.35 13.33
CA THR A 26 -1.11 6.48 11.88
C THR A 26 0.09 5.69 11.35
N GLN A 27 -0.12 4.86 10.35
CA GLN A 27 0.92 4.10 9.66
C GLN A 27 1.17 4.69 8.28
N GLU A 28 2.38 4.54 7.80
CA GLU A 28 2.74 4.78 6.40
C GLU A 28 3.18 3.44 5.79
N THR A 29 2.83 3.23 4.52
CA THR A 29 3.26 2.06 3.76
C THR A 29 3.68 2.46 2.36
N PHE A 30 4.63 1.71 1.81
CA PHE A 30 5.19 1.92 0.49
C PHE A 30 4.56 0.94 -0.50
N VAL A 31 4.13 1.44 -1.65
CA VAL A 31 3.61 0.64 -2.76
C VAL A 31 4.44 0.93 -3.99
N LEU A 32 4.91 -0.13 -4.66
CA LEU A 32 5.61 -0.05 -5.93
C LEU A 32 4.75 -0.70 -7.02
N ALA A 33 4.19 0.10 -7.92
CA ALA A 33 3.49 -0.40 -9.08
C ALA A 33 4.50 -0.70 -10.21
N TYR A 34 4.57 -1.97 -10.60
CA TYR A 34 5.42 -2.46 -11.68
C TYR A 34 5.02 -1.92 -13.07
N PRO A 35 5.89 -2.05 -14.10
CA PRO A 35 5.63 -1.47 -15.41
C PRO A 35 4.35 -1.95 -16.09
N PHE A 36 3.88 -3.16 -15.78
CA PHE A 36 2.63 -3.72 -16.31
C PHE A 36 1.43 -2.76 -16.09
N PHE A 37 1.26 -2.26 -14.86
CA PHE A 37 0.15 -1.38 -14.51
C PHE A 37 0.17 -0.04 -15.23
N PHE A 38 1.38 0.50 -15.38
CA PHE A 38 1.59 1.73 -16.11
C PHE A 38 1.20 1.55 -17.57
N ASN A 39 1.68 0.47 -18.20
CA ASN A 39 1.42 0.19 -19.61
C ASN A 39 -0.05 -0.15 -19.88
N ASN A 40 -0.72 -0.82 -18.94
CA ASN A 40 -2.14 -1.18 -19.04
C ASN A 40 -3.09 -0.09 -18.53
N ARG A 41 -2.58 1.12 -18.22
CA ARG A 41 -3.38 2.28 -17.80
C ARG A 41 -4.20 2.06 -16.51
N LEU A 42 -3.73 1.19 -15.61
CA LEU A 42 -4.42 0.79 -14.37
C LEU A 42 -4.10 1.70 -13.16
N MET A 43 -3.28 2.74 -13.36
CA MET A 43 -2.81 3.58 -12.25
C MET A 43 -3.92 4.38 -11.58
N GLY A 44 -4.90 4.85 -12.35
CA GLY A 44 -6.08 5.53 -11.81
C GLY A 44 -6.87 4.62 -10.88
N ASP A 45 -7.04 3.35 -11.27
CA ASP A 45 -7.78 2.36 -10.49
C ASP A 45 -7.06 2.02 -9.19
N ILE A 46 -5.73 1.84 -9.23
CA ILE A 46 -4.92 1.58 -8.03
C ILE A 46 -5.02 2.74 -7.03
N VAL A 47 -4.90 3.98 -7.51
CA VAL A 47 -5.02 5.18 -6.66
C VAL A 47 -6.42 5.28 -6.07
N TYR A 48 -7.45 5.18 -6.93
CA TYR A 48 -8.85 5.22 -6.51
C TYR A 48 -9.16 4.18 -5.44
N PHE A 49 -8.63 2.97 -5.60
CA PHE A 49 -8.84 1.87 -4.68
C PHE A 49 -8.29 2.16 -3.28
N PHE A 50 -7.05 2.64 -3.17
CA PHE A 50 -6.48 2.98 -1.85
C PHE A 50 -7.16 4.20 -1.22
N GLU A 51 -7.61 5.18 -2.01
CA GLU A 51 -8.40 6.30 -1.51
C GLU A 51 -9.76 5.83 -0.97
N LYS A 52 -10.40 4.84 -1.60
CA LYS A 52 -11.64 4.22 -1.10
C LYS A 52 -11.45 3.53 0.23
N GLU A 53 -10.28 2.92 0.45
CA GLU A 53 -9.85 2.34 1.72
C GLU A 53 -9.52 3.38 2.80
N LYS A 54 -9.80 4.66 2.53
CA LYS A 54 -9.54 5.81 3.43
C LYS A 54 -8.06 6.00 3.73
N LEU A 55 -7.19 5.56 2.82
CA LEU A 55 -5.77 5.88 2.87
C LEU A 55 -5.54 7.21 2.16
N LYS A 56 -4.61 7.99 2.70
CA LYS A 56 -4.16 9.26 2.14
C LYS A 56 -2.91 9.02 1.30
N LEU A 57 -2.92 9.45 0.05
CA LEU A 57 -1.70 9.51 -0.75
C LEU A 57 -0.78 10.61 -0.22
N LYS A 58 0.36 10.24 0.36
CA LYS A 58 1.37 11.19 0.86
C LYS A 58 2.33 11.65 -0.24
N GLY A 59 2.57 10.80 -1.23
CA GLY A 59 3.44 11.12 -2.35
C GLY A 59 3.41 10.01 -3.40
N MET A 60 3.67 10.40 -4.64
CA MET A 60 3.75 9.51 -5.79
C MET A 60 4.86 9.98 -6.73
N ARG A 61 5.62 9.06 -7.31
CA ARG A 61 6.68 9.36 -8.27
C ARG A 61 6.74 8.32 -9.38
N LEU A 62 6.66 8.78 -10.62
CA LEU A 62 7.07 8.01 -11.80
C LEU A 62 8.60 8.04 -11.88
N MET A 63 9.24 6.87 -11.94
CA MET A 63 10.70 6.78 -11.95
C MET A 63 11.21 5.55 -12.68
N HIS A 64 12.43 5.63 -13.19
CA HIS A 64 13.21 4.46 -13.56
C HIS A 64 14.02 4.01 -12.35
N VAL A 65 14.12 2.70 -12.17
CA VAL A 65 14.85 2.06 -11.08
C VAL A 65 16.01 1.26 -11.66
N ASN A 66 17.11 1.16 -10.91
CA ASN A 66 18.21 0.29 -11.28
C ASN A 66 18.05 -1.11 -10.70
N GLU A 67 18.86 -2.04 -11.19
CA GLU A 67 18.88 -3.44 -10.76
C GLU A 67 19.08 -3.56 -9.25
N LYS A 68 20.07 -2.85 -8.70
CA LYS A 68 20.36 -2.85 -7.26
C LYS A 68 19.16 -2.46 -6.39
N PHE A 69 18.38 -1.47 -6.80
CA PHE A 69 17.18 -1.06 -6.07
C PHE A 69 16.14 -2.19 -6.03
N ILE A 70 15.92 -2.81 -7.19
CA ILE A 70 14.89 -3.83 -7.38
C ILE A 70 15.28 -5.15 -6.69
N GLU A 71 16.53 -5.58 -6.79
CA GLU A 71 17.02 -6.72 -6.03
C GLU A 71 16.87 -6.51 -4.52
N ASN A 72 17.26 -5.33 -4.01
CA ASN A 72 17.12 -5.02 -2.59
C ASN A 72 15.66 -4.97 -2.17
N HIS A 73 14.76 -4.49 -3.03
CA HIS A 73 13.33 -4.47 -2.77
C HIS A 73 12.79 -5.89 -2.55
N PHE A 74 13.06 -6.84 -3.46
CA PHE A 74 12.56 -8.21 -3.33
C PHE A 74 13.22 -9.00 -2.19
N LYS A 75 14.51 -8.77 -1.91
CA LYS A 75 15.18 -9.31 -0.72
C LYS A 75 14.47 -8.91 0.58
N ASN A 76 13.95 -7.68 0.66
CA ASN A 76 13.24 -7.18 1.84
C ASN A 76 11.77 -7.63 1.92
N VAL A 77 11.13 -7.86 0.77
CA VAL A 77 9.71 -8.28 0.69
C VAL A 77 9.56 -9.80 0.86
N GLY A 78 10.65 -10.57 0.73
CA GLY A 78 10.67 -11.99 1.10
C GLY A 78 10.23 -12.94 -0.02
N GLY A 79 10.40 -12.55 -1.28
CA GLY A 79 10.14 -13.42 -2.43
C GLY A 79 10.63 -12.80 -3.73
N GLU A 80 11.06 -13.64 -4.66
CA GLU A 80 11.24 -13.25 -6.06
C GLU A 80 9.89 -13.35 -6.80
N PRO A 81 9.66 -12.54 -7.85
CA PRO A 81 8.56 -12.78 -8.79
C PRO A 81 8.57 -14.23 -9.27
N GLN A 82 7.51 -15.00 -8.98
CA GLN A 82 7.28 -16.29 -9.62
C GLN A 82 6.65 -16.03 -10.99
N GLY A 83 7.37 -16.38 -12.06
CA GLY A 83 6.97 -16.06 -13.42
C GLY A 83 8.18 -16.14 -14.34
N GLU A 84 8.52 -17.35 -14.78
CA GLU A 84 9.55 -17.58 -15.77
C GLU A 84 9.02 -17.13 -17.14
N HIS A 85 9.33 -15.90 -17.56
CA HIS A 85 9.41 -15.63 -18.98
C HIS A 85 10.81 -16.05 -19.44
N PRO A 86 10.98 -17.15 -20.19
CA PRO A 86 12.28 -17.77 -20.47
C PRO A 86 13.26 -16.92 -21.31
N ARG A 87 12.97 -15.64 -21.56
CA ARG A 87 13.82 -14.73 -22.33
C ARG A 87 14.18 -13.40 -21.64
N LEU A 88 13.57 -13.05 -20.50
CA LEU A 88 13.84 -11.78 -19.81
C LEU A 88 13.88 -12.00 -18.30
N SER A 89 15.02 -11.73 -17.67
CA SER A 89 15.08 -11.58 -16.22
C SER A 89 14.08 -10.50 -15.78
N TRP A 90 13.25 -10.79 -14.78
CA TRP A 90 12.27 -9.85 -14.21
C TRP A 90 12.94 -8.52 -13.80
N VAL A 91 14.22 -8.56 -13.43
CA VAL A 91 15.05 -7.37 -13.19
C VAL A 91 15.13 -6.51 -14.45
N SER A 92 15.48 -7.11 -15.59
CA SER A 92 15.57 -6.42 -16.90
C SER A 92 14.22 -5.85 -17.34
N TYR A 93 13.12 -6.58 -17.08
CA TYR A 93 11.78 -6.09 -17.36
C TYR A 93 11.45 -4.82 -16.56
N ILE A 94 11.77 -4.81 -15.27
CA ILE A 94 11.46 -3.68 -14.38
C ILE A 94 12.40 -2.49 -14.61
N THR A 95 13.69 -2.71 -14.86
CA THR A 95 14.67 -1.63 -14.98
C THR A 95 14.59 -0.88 -16.30
N ASN A 96 14.14 -1.52 -17.38
CA ASN A 96 14.01 -0.90 -18.71
C ASN A 96 12.71 -0.09 -18.90
N ARG A 97 11.85 -0.02 -17.89
CA ARG A 97 10.54 0.63 -17.97
C ARG A 97 10.27 1.44 -16.71
N PRO A 98 9.42 2.47 -16.77
CA PRO A 98 9.11 3.24 -15.57
C PRO A 98 8.24 2.44 -14.61
N VAL A 99 8.47 2.65 -13.32
CA VAL A 99 7.62 2.21 -12.21
C VAL A 99 7.00 3.42 -11.52
N ILE A 100 5.93 3.19 -10.76
CA ILE A 100 5.33 4.22 -9.91
C ILE A 100 5.49 3.84 -8.45
N ALA A 101 6.26 4.65 -7.72
CA ALA A 101 6.44 4.55 -6.28
C ALA A 101 5.40 5.43 -5.57
N MET A 102 4.70 4.90 -4.58
CA MET A 102 3.67 5.59 -3.81
C MET A 102 3.87 5.39 -2.30
N ILE A 103 3.51 6.42 -1.53
CA ILE A 103 3.45 6.35 -0.06
C ILE A 103 2.00 6.60 0.37
N TRP A 104 1.43 5.65 1.11
CA TRP A 104 0.07 5.70 1.62
C TRP A 104 0.06 5.80 3.14
N GLU A 105 -0.71 6.74 3.68
CA GLU A 105 -0.82 7.02 5.12
C GLU A 105 -2.24 6.74 5.61
N GLY A 106 -2.39 6.04 6.73
CA GLY A 106 -3.69 5.78 7.30
C GLY A 106 -3.69 4.84 8.50
N HIS A 107 -4.88 4.56 9.02
CA HIS A 107 -5.05 3.56 10.07
C HIS A 107 -4.95 2.16 9.47
N ASP A 108 -4.09 1.31 10.05
CA ASP A 108 -3.78 -0.03 9.56
C ASP A 108 -3.30 -0.05 8.09
N ALA A 109 -2.66 1.03 7.62
CA ALA A 109 -2.26 1.18 6.21
C ALA A 109 -1.44 0.00 5.69
N VAL A 110 -0.50 -0.52 6.50
CA VAL A 110 0.33 -1.67 6.10
C VAL A 110 -0.52 -2.90 5.86
N ARG A 111 -1.40 -3.26 6.82
CA ARG A 111 -2.28 -4.43 6.71
C ARG A 111 -3.25 -4.29 5.55
N ARG A 112 -3.90 -3.13 5.41
CA ARG A 112 -4.90 -2.88 4.36
C ARG A 112 -4.30 -2.93 2.97
N VAL A 113 -3.09 -2.38 2.78
CA VAL A 113 -2.40 -2.51 1.50
C VAL A 113 -2.01 -3.96 1.25
N HIS A 114 -1.40 -4.61 2.25
CA HIS A 114 -0.97 -6.00 2.13
C HIS A 114 -2.11 -6.95 1.74
N GLU A 115 -3.25 -6.90 2.44
CA GLU A 115 -4.45 -7.70 2.14
C GLU A 115 -4.91 -7.59 0.69
N LYS A 116 -4.65 -6.45 0.04
CA LYS A 116 -5.08 -6.18 -1.33
C LYS A 116 -4.01 -6.51 -2.37
N THR A 117 -2.76 -6.67 -1.93
CA THR A 117 -1.62 -7.03 -2.79
C THR A 117 -1.28 -8.52 -2.70
N SER A 118 -1.62 -9.21 -1.60
CA SER A 118 -1.13 -10.56 -1.26
C SER A 118 -2.06 -11.72 -1.63
N THR A 119 -3.31 -11.48 -2.02
CA THR A 119 -4.20 -12.58 -2.43
C THR A 119 -3.82 -13.03 -3.83
N GLN A 120 -3.20 -14.21 -3.99
CA GLN A 120 -2.67 -14.66 -5.29
C GLN A 120 -3.72 -14.77 -6.41
N GLU A 121 -4.99 -14.99 -6.09
CA GLU A 121 -6.09 -15.04 -7.07
C GLU A 121 -6.69 -13.66 -7.42
N GLU A 122 -6.46 -12.64 -6.61
CA GLU A 122 -6.98 -11.27 -6.81
C GLU A 122 -5.88 -10.21 -6.86
N SER A 123 -4.62 -10.64 -6.85
CA SER A 123 -3.51 -9.71 -6.83
C SER A 123 -3.44 -9.05 -8.18
N LEU A 124 -3.81 -7.78 -8.19
CA LEU A 124 -3.59 -6.88 -9.30
C LEU A 124 -2.14 -7.00 -9.86
N PHE A 125 -1.18 -7.43 -9.02
CA PHE A 125 0.27 -7.44 -9.25
C PHE A 125 0.82 -8.74 -9.83
N TRP A 126 0.05 -9.84 -9.79
CA TRP A 126 0.51 -11.19 -10.12
C TRP A 126 -0.43 -11.89 -11.09
N PHE A 127 -0.88 -11.19 -12.14
CA PHE A 127 -1.60 -11.85 -13.22
C PHE A 127 -0.63 -12.77 -13.99
N ASP A 128 -0.91 -14.07 -13.91
CA ASP A 128 -0.40 -15.11 -14.79
C ASP A 128 -1.16 -14.99 -16.11
N ASP A 129 -0.66 -14.15 -17.02
CA ASP A 129 -1.10 -14.18 -18.41
C ASP A 129 -0.47 -15.44 -19.03
N GLY A 130 -1.24 -16.54 -19.05
CA GLY A 130 -0.80 -17.88 -19.46
C GLY A 130 -0.21 -18.01 -20.87
#